data_AF-A0AAJ2BG50-F1
#
_entry.id   AF-A0AAJ2BG50-F1
#
_cell.length_a   1.000
_cell.length_b   1.000
_cell.length_c   1.000
_cell.angle_alpha   90.00
_cell.angle_beta   90.00
_cell.angle_gamma   90.00
#
_symmetry.space_group_name_H-M   'P 1'
#
loop_
_entity.id
_entity.type
_entity.pdbx_description
1 polymer ?
#
loop_
_entity_poly.entity_id
_entity_poly.type
_entity_poly.pdbx_seq_one_letter_code
_entity_poly.pdbx_strand_id
1 'polypeptide(L)'
;MTIKTLMTVITVRLTVIASCCANKEARLIVAAESRGKAAAGVHLPDLPDECRQKMARVIPKYGTEKPRNTQLRWDLSADFVDRRTLRCASFYDGVQTRYGAKDIRAGI
;
A
#
# COMPACT_ATOMS: atom_id res chain seq x y z
N MET A 1 1.43 43.66 -46.42
CA MET A 1 0.91 43.26 -45.09
C MET A 1 -0.04 44.35 -44.61
N THR A 2 -1.28 44.01 -44.25
CA THR A 2 -2.27 44.99 -43.77
C THR A 2 -2.21 45.10 -42.25
N ILE A 3 -2.56 46.26 -41.67
CA ILE A 3 -2.60 46.47 -40.20
C ILE A 3 -3.45 45.39 -39.50
N LYS A 4 -4.52 44.93 -40.16
CA LYS A 4 -5.36 43.81 -39.72
C LYS A 4 -4.60 42.48 -39.57
N THR A 5 -3.64 42.18 -40.46
CA THR A 5 -2.82 40.95 -40.36
C THR A 5 -1.76 41.05 -39.27
N LEU A 6 -1.28 42.25 -38.95
CA LEU A 6 -0.32 42.46 -37.86
C LEU A 6 -1.00 42.27 -36.48
N MET A 7 -2.19 42.84 -36.28
CA MET A 7 -2.95 42.69 -35.03
C MET A 7 -3.33 41.24 -34.74
N THR A 8 -3.79 40.48 -35.74
CA THR A 8 -4.18 39.07 -35.54
C THR A 8 -3.01 38.19 -35.15
N VAL A 9 -1.82 38.42 -35.73
CA VAL A 9 -0.61 37.66 -35.36
C VAL A 9 -0.16 37.96 -33.93
N ILE A 10 -0.26 39.22 -33.48
CA ILE A 10 0.09 39.62 -32.12
C ILE A 10 -0.87 38.99 -31.10
N THR A 11 -2.19 39.04 -31.36
CA THR A 11 -3.18 38.47 -30.44
C THR A 11 -3.08 36.96 -30.32
N VAL A 12 -2.82 36.24 -31.43
CA VAL A 12 -2.68 34.77 -31.42
C VAL A 12 -1.41 34.35 -30.68
N ARG A 13 -0.30 35.08 -30.81
CA ARG A 13 0.93 34.75 -30.07
C ARG A 13 0.77 34.96 -28.56
N LEU A 14 0.06 36.00 -28.15
CA LEU A 14 -0.15 36.31 -26.74
C LEU A 14 -1.02 35.26 -26.02
N THR A 15 -2.08 34.76 -26.69
CA THR A 15 -2.96 33.75 -26.11
C THR A 15 -2.29 32.38 -25.96
N VAL A 16 -1.42 31.99 -26.90
CA VAL A 16 -0.67 30.73 -26.83
C VAL A 16 0.30 30.71 -25.65
N ILE A 17 0.96 31.84 -25.35
CA ILE A 17 1.90 31.94 -24.22
C ILE A 17 1.17 31.84 -22.88
N ALA A 18 0.03 32.53 -22.73
CA ALA A 18 -0.76 32.49 -21.50
C ALA A 18 -1.30 31.08 -21.18
N SER A 19 -1.81 30.36 -22.21
CA SER A 19 -2.32 29.00 -22.02
C SER A 19 -1.21 27.99 -21.68
N CYS A 20 0.04 28.25 -22.09
CA CYS A 20 1.17 27.37 -21.82
C CYS A 20 1.60 27.42 -20.33
N CYS A 21 1.52 28.57 -19.68
CA CYS A 21 1.87 28.72 -18.26
C CYS A 21 0.83 28.06 -17.35
N ALA A 22 -0.47 28.30 -17.59
CA ALA A 22 -1.55 27.72 -16.78
C ALA A 22 -1.53 26.18 -16.76
N ASN A 23 -1.24 25.56 -17.92
CA ASN A 23 -1.18 24.11 -18.03
C ASN A 23 0.05 23.50 -17.32
N LYS A 24 1.16 24.24 -17.24
CA LYS A 24 2.37 23.80 -16.54
C LYS A 24 2.19 23.86 -15.02
N GLU A 25 1.60 24.93 -14.51
CA GLU A 25 1.31 25.06 -13.07
C GLU A 25 0.35 23.98 -12.57
N ALA A 26 -0.73 23.70 -13.31
CA ALA A 26 -1.65 22.61 -12.97
C ALA A 26 -0.94 21.24 -12.90
N ARG A 27 -0.06 20.95 -13.85
CA ARG A 27 0.74 19.71 -13.84
C ARG A 27 1.73 19.66 -12.67
N LEU A 28 2.35 20.79 -12.33
CA LEU A 28 3.27 20.88 -11.19
C LEU A 28 2.56 20.69 -9.86
N ILE A 29 1.37 21.26 -9.68
CA ILE A 29 0.56 21.08 -8.46
C ILE A 29 0.18 19.61 -8.29
N VAL A 30 -0.33 18.96 -9.34
CA VAL A 30 -0.69 17.52 -9.30
C VAL A 30 0.54 16.64 -9.03
N ALA A 31 1.69 16.97 -9.62
CA ALA A 31 2.94 16.25 -9.36
C ALA A 31 3.44 16.48 -7.92
N ALA A 32 3.34 17.69 -7.39
CA ALA A 32 3.71 18.02 -6.02
C ALA A 32 2.78 17.35 -5.01
N GLU A 33 1.47 17.31 -5.28
CA GLU A 33 0.48 16.63 -4.44
C GLU A 33 0.70 15.12 -4.42
N SER A 34 0.93 14.50 -5.58
CA SER A 34 1.22 13.05 -5.65
C SER A 34 2.53 12.69 -4.96
N ARG A 35 3.57 13.53 -5.11
CA ARG A 35 4.82 13.39 -4.35
C ARG A 35 4.62 13.61 -2.86
N GLY A 36 3.85 14.61 -2.46
CA GLY A 36 3.53 14.89 -1.06
C GLY A 36 2.78 13.74 -0.40
N LYS A 37 1.77 13.18 -1.08
CA LYS A 37 1.06 11.96 -0.64
C LYS A 37 1.98 10.75 -0.53
N ALA A 38 2.92 10.59 -1.46
CA ALA A 38 3.92 9.53 -1.38
C ALA A 38 4.96 9.76 -0.26
N ALA A 39 5.33 11.02 0.00
CA ALA A 39 6.36 11.41 0.96
C ALA A 39 5.85 11.54 2.40
N ALA A 40 4.55 11.77 2.60
CA ALA A 40 3.94 11.89 3.93
C ALA A 40 4.12 10.63 4.80
N GLY A 41 4.58 9.52 4.22
CA GLY A 41 4.76 8.25 4.90
C GLY A 41 3.40 7.64 5.26
N VAL A 42 3.30 6.33 5.21
CA VAL A 42 2.10 5.68 5.75
C VAL A 42 2.44 5.28 7.17
N HIS A 43 1.75 5.86 8.15
CA HIS A 43 1.84 5.39 9.53
C HIS A 43 1.19 4.01 9.60
N LEU A 44 2.01 2.97 9.52
CA LEU A 44 1.60 1.59 9.70
C LEU A 44 1.83 1.21 11.16
N PRO A 45 0.75 0.98 11.95
CA PRO A 45 0.89 0.47 13.31
C PRO A 45 1.47 -0.94 13.29
N ASP A 46 2.07 -1.40 14.37
CA ASP A 46 2.57 -2.78 14.39
C ASP A 46 1.44 -3.80 14.22
N LEU A 47 1.72 -4.87 13.45
CA LEU A 47 0.77 -5.96 13.28
C LEU A 47 0.64 -6.74 14.60
N PRO A 48 -0.56 -6.84 15.18
CA PRO A 48 -0.77 -7.52 16.46
C PRO A 48 -0.31 -8.98 16.45
N ASP A 49 0.14 -9.47 17.60
CA ASP A 49 0.68 -10.83 17.73
C ASP A 49 -0.36 -11.91 17.41
N GLU A 50 -1.63 -11.69 17.75
CA GLU A 50 -2.72 -12.59 17.42
C GLU A 50 -2.88 -12.81 15.91
N CYS A 51 -2.56 -11.81 15.09
CA CYS A 51 -2.59 -11.94 13.64
C CYS A 51 -1.42 -12.79 13.09
N ARG A 52 -0.42 -13.08 13.92
CA ARG A 52 0.75 -13.91 13.58
C ARG A 52 0.64 -15.33 14.12
N GLN A 53 -0.34 -15.59 14.99
CA GLN A 53 -0.49 -16.89 15.65
C GLN A 53 -0.86 -17.99 14.64
N LYS A 54 -0.22 -19.14 14.82
CA LYS A 54 -0.54 -20.37 14.10
C LYS A 54 -1.74 -21.07 14.73
N MET A 55 -2.45 -21.84 13.93
CA MET A 55 -3.52 -22.69 14.42
C MET A 55 -2.98 -23.75 15.39
N ALA A 56 -3.71 -23.96 16.48
CA ALA A 56 -3.41 -25.00 17.45
C ALA A 56 -3.49 -26.39 16.79
N ARG A 57 -2.49 -27.23 17.07
CA ARG A 57 -2.45 -28.61 16.59
C ARG A 57 -3.09 -29.53 17.61
N VAL A 58 -3.91 -30.45 17.12
CA VAL A 58 -4.57 -31.47 17.93
C VAL A 58 -3.78 -32.76 17.76
N ILE A 59 -2.81 -32.99 18.63
CA ILE A 59 -1.98 -34.19 18.60
C ILE A 59 -2.70 -35.30 19.38
N PRO A 60 -3.11 -36.41 18.74
CA PRO A 60 -3.79 -37.50 19.44
C PRO A 60 -2.87 -38.15 20.49
N LYS A 61 -3.42 -38.50 21.65
CA LYS A 61 -2.70 -39.33 22.63
C LYS A 61 -2.79 -40.79 22.21
N TYR A 62 -1.80 -41.23 21.43
CA TYR A 62 -1.71 -42.62 20.99
C TYR A 62 -1.80 -43.58 22.19
N GLY A 63 -2.69 -44.58 22.09
CA GLY A 63 -2.94 -45.58 23.14
C GLY A 63 -4.08 -45.27 24.11
N THR A 64 -4.57 -44.02 24.17
CA THR A 64 -5.74 -43.64 25.01
C THR A 64 -6.91 -43.13 24.19
N GLU A 65 -6.64 -42.48 23.05
CA GLU A 65 -7.65 -42.02 22.11
C GLU A 65 -7.41 -42.61 20.72
N LYS A 66 -8.49 -43.05 20.07
CA LYS A 66 -8.43 -43.50 18.66
C LYS A 66 -8.38 -42.27 17.76
N PRO A 67 -7.35 -42.11 16.90
CA PRO A 67 -7.32 -41.05 15.91
C PRO A 67 -8.54 -41.16 14.99
N ARG A 68 -9.24 -40.06 14.75
CA ARG A 68 -10.33 -40.02 13.77
C ARG A 68 -9.82 -39.45 12.45
N ASN A 69 -10.33 -39.93 11.32
CA ASN A 69 -9.98 -39.39 9.99
C ASN A 69 -10.16 -37.85 9.89
N THR A 70 -11.06 -37.28 10.69
CA THR A 70 -11.26 -35.83 10.81
C THR A 70 -10.07 -35.09 11.41
N GLN A 71 -9.26 -35.71 12.27
CA GLN A 71 -8.03 -35.12 12.83
C GLN A 71 -6.91 -35.03 11.78
N LEU A 72 -6.70 -36.08 10.98
CA LEU A 72 -5.72 -36.03 9.88
C LEU A 72 -6.08 -34.92 8.87
N ARG A 73 -7.37 -34.74 8.59
CA ARG A 73 -7.86 -33.65 7.72
C ARG A 73 -7.74 -32.26 8.38
N TRP A 74 -7.78 -32.20 9.71
CA TRP A 74 -7.57 -30.95 10.45
C TRP A 74 -6.15 -30.45 10.29
N ASP A 75 -5.14 -31.33 10.39
CA ASP A 75 -3.74 -30.92 10.27
C ASP A 75 -3.43 -30.30 8.91
N LEU A 76 -3.95 -30.89 7.82
CA LEU A 76 -3.84 -30.29 6.49
C LEU A 76 -4.47 -28.89 6.45
N SER A 77 -5.68 -28.75 7.01
CA SER A 77 -6.39 -27.47 7.03
C SER A 77 -5.61 -26.41 7.83
N ALA A 78 -5.07 -26.80 8.98
CA ALA A 78 -4.25 -25.94 9.81
C ALA A 78 -2.93 -25.55 9.10
N ASP A 79 -2.30 -26.44 8.34
CA ASP A 79 -1.12 -26.11 7.53
C ASP A 79 -1.42 -25.09 6.43
N PHE A 80 -2.58 -25.19 5.78
CA PHE A 80 -3.00 -24.21 4.78
C PHE A 80 -3.25 -22.84 5.40
N VAL A 81 -3.91 -22.80 6.56
CA VAL A 81 -4.16 -21.54 7.27
C VAL A 81 -2.86 -20.94 7.74
N ASP A 82 -1.97 -21.71 8.38
CA ASP A 82 -0.67 -21.23 8.85
C ASP A 82 0.17 -20.64 7.71
N ARG A 83 0.22 -21.33 6.55
CA ARG A 83 0.92 -20.81 5.37
C ARG A 83 0.33 -19.50 4.88
N ARG A 84 -1.01 -19.37 4.89
CA ARG A 84 -1.67 -18.12 4.53
C ARG A 84 -1.33 -17.02 5.52
N THR A 85 -1.44 -17.29 6.82
CA THR A 85 -1.12 -16.36 7.91
C THR A 85 0.31 -15.84 7.78
N LEU A 86 1.29 -16.73 7.63
CA LEU A 86 2.69 -16.37 7.46
C LEU A 86 2.93 -15.53 6.19
N ARG A 87 2.30 -15.89 5.07
CA ARG A 87 2.42 -15.12 3.83
C ARG A 87 1.85 -13.70 3.99
N CYS A 88 0.69 -13.58 4.63
CA CYS A 88 0.05 -12.29 4.87
C CYS A 88 0.87 -11.42 5.85
N ALA A 89 1.38 -12.00 6.94
CA ALA A 89 2.26 -11.31 7.87
C ALA A 89 3.56 -10.86 7.20
N SER A 90 4.20 -11.73 6.42
CA SER A 90 5.43 -11.38 5.68
C SER A 90 5.20 -10.27 4.64
N PHE A 91 4.05 -10.29 3.94
CA PHE A 91 3.68 -9.21 3.05
C PHE A 91 3.54 -7.89 3.81
N TYR A 92 2.84 -7.90 4.96
CA TYR A 92 2.70 -6.74 5.83
C TYR A 92 4.06 -6.20 6.28
N ASP A 93 4.94 -7.07 6.79
CA ASP A 93 6.28 -6.69 7.23
C ASP A 93 7.10 -6.06 6.09
N GLY A 94 6.94 -6.59 4.87
CA GLY A 94 7.54 -6.03 3.67
C GLY A 94 7.02 -4.63 3.33
N VAL A 95 5.72 -4.37 3.50
CA VAL A 95 5.11 -3.04 3.29
C VAL A 95 5.56 -2.08 4.39
N GLN A 96 5.49 -2.49 5.66
CA GLN A 96 5.91 -1.68 6.81
C GLN A 96 7.38 -1.30 6.71
N THR A 97 8.26 -2.22 6.29
CA THR A 97 9.68 -1.93 6.09
C THR A 97 9.93 -0.90 4.98
N ARG A 98 9.14 -0.93 3.90
CA ARG A 98 9.32 -0.06 2.72
C ARG A 98 8.68 1.32 2.87
N TYR A 99 7.56 1.39 3.59
CA TYR A 99 6.68 2.56 3.58
C TYR A 99 6.25 3.04 4.97
N GLY A 100 6.51 2.23 6.02
CA GLY A 100 6.13 2.54 7.39
C GLY A 100 6.96 3.67 7.96
N ALA A 101 6.34 4.82 8.21
CA ALA A 101 6.90 5.82 9.11
C ALA A 101 6.72 5.29 10.55
N LYS A 102 7.81 4.88 11.20
CA LYS A 102 7.79 4.39 12.59
C LYS A 102 7.25 5.49 13.49
N ASP A 103 6.16 5.22 14.19
CA ASP A 103 5.56 6.18 15.10
C ASP A 103 6.49 6.41 16.30
N ILE A 104 7.14 7.58 16.36
CA ILE A 104 8.13 7.91 17.41
C ILE A 104 7.45 8.11 18.78
N ARG A 105 6.11 8.14 18.83
CA ARG A 105 5.34 8.40 20.06
C ARG A 105 4.99 7.17 20.90
N ALA A 106 5.27 5.94 20.44
CA ALA A 106 4.94 4.73 21.19
C ALA A 106 5.93 4.39 22.33
N GLY A 107 6.66 5.37 22.85
CA GLY A 107 7.74 5.18 23.83
C GLY A 107 7.86 6.28 24.89
N ILE A 108 6.78 7.01 25.17
CA ILE A 108 6.66 7.91 26.34
C ILE A 108 5.41 7.51 27.12
#